data_AF-A0A849F1R7-F1
#
_entry.id   AF-A0A849F1R7-F1
#
_cell.length_a   1.000
_cell.length_b   1.000
_cell.length_c   1.000
_cell.angle_alpha   90.00
_cell.angle_beta   90.00
_cell.angle_gamma   90.00
#
_symmetry.space_group_name_H-M   'P 1'
#
loop_
_entity.id
_entity.type
_entity.pdbx_description
1 polymer ?
#
loop_
_entity_poly.entity_id
_entity_poly.type
_entity_poly.pdbx_seq_one_letter_code
_entity_poly.pdbx_strand_id
1 'polypeptide(L)'
;MKDKRISHRCLIGTFALGLLWLVTIGCTTPIPPSTAESDHPPGSYRVVGIGPGDGDLLTVRAMEAISNADVVFCNSRIQAKLNPYVDFTDKQVLDGYGVLFRYYGKDCSEAKTPEGALHRMSCEQYHQKQTEFAGLVREAVSAGRHVVLLSSGDPTIYGPDIWSLRELGDLNPSIVPGLSAFNAANAALKVGLGEVILTAPFKKENSRDALEQLAGHQRATTVIFMPRDMKALFARLSSAYAADTPVAIVADAGVVGEEKTTLGTVGGFNADLSRVDGRRSIVYVGRRLDHAQCRAKPTDTGGLGKFYLVGVGPGDPDLITLRGLKVIESADLIFAHRRLEDKFRRYLAGKEVITGYHRLFPFYGKSCADVSPADRARERMSCEEYHQKQAEFAALVRNAVAGGKTVAMLDSGDPLVFGPCSWSLTELRDLRTEVVPGLSCFNAANAALKAGVTEGKTSHSVILASGWSVDEMAPHQSTMVLFTMRTEFQKFIDALSKHYSTDTPVAIVLSAGYADREQVMHATLETVLDRVGKDRLPFEYLLYVGDFLDRSVN
;
A
#
# COMPACT_ATOMS: atom_id res chain seq x y z
N MET A 1 -53.93 27.23 39.59
CA MET A 1 -54.69 28.16 38.72
C MET A 1 -53.93 28.18 37.39
N LYS A 2 -54.41 27.69 36.24
CA LYS A 2 -55.73 27.23 35.74
C LYS A 2 -55.46 26.11 34.69
N ASP A 3 -56.33 25.16 34.31
CA ASP A 3 -57.58 24.57 34.83
C ASP A 3 -57.82 23.24 34.02
N LYS A 4 -58.38 22.15 34.60
CA LYS A 4 -59.72 21.54 34.29
C LYS A 4 -59.98 21.15 32.80
N ARG A 5 -60.50 19.96 32.40
CA ARG A 5 -61.13 18.72 32.98
C ARG A 5 -60.83 17.53 32.03
N ILE A 6 -60.70 16.25 32.40
CA ILE A 6 -61.71 15.24 32.85
C ILE A 6 -62.95 15.08 31.93
N SER A 7 -63.11 13.95 31.21
CA SER A 7 -64.00 12.83 31.61
C SER A 7 -64.07 11.67 30.59
N HIS A 8 -64.29 10.44 31.08
CA HIS A 8 -64.65 9.26 30.29
C HIS A 8 -66.17 9.12 30.09
N ARG A 9 -66.60 8.46 28.99
CA ARG A 9 -67.69 7.45 28.88
C ARG A 9 -67.70 6.95 27.43
N CYS A 10 -67.52 5.67 27.10
CA CYS A 10 -68.36 4.49 27.40
C CYS A 10 -69.78 4.61 26.81
N LEU A 11 -70.03 3.93 25.68
CA LEU A 11 -71.36 3.57 25.20
C LEU A 11 -71.33 2.15 24.62
N ILE A 12 -72.41 1.40 24.83
CA ILE A 12 -72.60 -0.01 24.44
C ILE A 12 -73.51 -0.04 23.19
N GLY A 13 -73.26 -0.95 22.24
CA GLY A 13 -74.03 -1.04 20.99
C GLY A 13 -73.98 -2.43 20.33
N THR A 14 -74.90 -3.29 20.75
CA THR A 14 -75.39 -4.58 20.23
C THR A 14 -75.02 -5.09 18.81
N PHE A 15 -74.80 -6.42 18.78
CA PHE A 15 -74.91 -7.41 17.70
C PHE A 15 -75.76 -7.08 16.45
N ALA A 16 -75.26 -7.51 15.29
CA ALA A 16 -76.05 -8.10 14.21
C ALA A 16 -75.24 -9.17 13.47
N LEU A 17 -75.80 -10.38 13.30
CA LEU A 17 -75.20 -11.45 12.47
C LEU A 17 -75.50 -11.19 10.98
N GLY A 18 -74.48 -11.35 10.13
CA GLY A 18 -74.64 -11.37 8.67
C GLY A 18 -73.85 -12.54 8.08
N LEU A 19 -74.54 -13.60 7.68
CA LEU A 19 -73.94 -14.74 7.00
C LEU A 19 -73.76 -14.41 5.52
N LEU A 20 -72.54 -14.49 4.97
CA LEU A 20 -72.32 -14.53 3.52
C LEU A 20 -71.34 -15.64 3.17
N TRP A 21 -71.82 -16.60 2.37
CA TRP A 21 -70.97 -17.51 1.60
C TRP A 21 -70.31 -16.74 0.45
N LEU A 22 -69.08 -17.13 0.07
CA LEU A 22 -68.65 -17.29 -1.34
C LEU A 22 -67.21 -17.85 -1.44
N VAL A 23 -67.10 -18.99 -2.13
CA VAL A 23 -66.01 -19.43 -3.03
C VAL A 23 -64.58 -19.56 -2.48
N THR A 24 -64.15 -20.81 -2.43
CA THR A 24 -62.74 -21.23 -2.48
C THR A 24 -62.13 -20.97 -3.85
N ILE A 25 -61.04 -20.20 -3.93
CA ILE A 25 -60.08 -20.24 -5.04
C ILE A 25 -58.75 -20.73 -4.47
N GLY A 26 -58.25 -21.85 -4.97
CA GLY A 26 -56.97 -22.40 -4.54
C GLY A 26 -55.81 -21.59 -5.13
N CYS A 27 -55.08 -20.87 -4.29
CA CYS A 27 -53.75 -20.37 -4.63
C CYS A 27 -52.70 -21.35 -4.10
N THR A 28 -52.26 -22.28 -4.95
CA THR A 28 -51.01 -23.01 -4.73
C THR A 28 -49.85 -22.02 -4.89
N THR A 29 -49.35 -21.50 -3.77
CA THR A 29 -48.10 -20.74 -3.77
C THR A 29 -46.95 -21.67 -4.17
N PRO A 30 -46.11 -21.30 -5.16
CA PRO A 30 -44.93 -22.09 -5.46
C PRO A 30 -43.98 -22.03 -4.27
N ILE A 31 -43.75 -23.17 -3.63
CA ILE A 31 -42.71 -23.34 -2.62
C ILE A 31 -41.38 -23.11 -3.35
N PRO A 32 -40.55 -22.12 -2.95
CA PRO A 32 -39.23 -21.96 -3.55
C PRO A 32 -38.43 -23.24 -3.29
N PRO A 33 -37.62 -23.72 -4.24
CA PRO A 33 -36.83 -24.92 -4.04
C PRO A 33 -35.93 -24.72 -2.82
N SER A 34 -36.04 -25.65 -1.87
CA SER A 34 -35.18 -25.73 -0.70
C SER A 34 -33.73 -25.85 -1.15
N THR A 35 -33.02 -24.73 -1.23
CA THR A 35 -31.56 -24.73 -1.21
C THR A 35 -31.17 -25.41 0.09
N ALA A 36 -30.55 -26.58 0.01
CA ALA A 36 -29.88 -27.15 1.15
C ALA A 36 -28.80 -26.14 1.58
N GLU A 37 -29.03 -25.42 2.68
CA GLU A 37 -27.99 -24.64 3.31
C GLU A 37 -26.88 -25.61 3.69
N SER A 38 -25.70 -25.41 3.09
CA SER A 38 -24.52 -26.15 3.48
C SER A 38 -24.17 -25.75 4.91
N ASP A 39 -24.10 -26.70 5.83
CA ASP A 39 -23.64 -26.51 7.23
C ASP A 39 -22.17 -25.99 7.33
N HIS A 40 -21.48 -25.85 6.18
CA HIS A 40 -20.16 -25.25 6.11
C HIS A 40 -20.24 -23.73 6.02
N PRO A 41 -19.39 -22.98 6.75
CA PRO A 41 -19.22 -21.56 6.53
C PRO A 41 -18.80 -21.30 5.06
N PRO A 42 -19.18 -20.14 4.48
CA PRO A 42 -18.90 -19.87 3.08
C PRO A 42 -17.39 -19.87 2.81
N GLY A 43 -16.97 -20.64 1.80
CA GLY A 43 -15.60 -20.63 1.30
C GLY A 43 -15.20 -19.26 0.77
N SER A 44 -13.89 -19.02 0.60
CA SER A 44 -13.41 -17.71 0.18
C SER A 44 -12.13 -17.78 -0.63
N TYR A 45 -12.02 -16.95 -1.67
CA TYR A 45 -10.77 -16.74 -2.39
C TYR A 45 -10.09 -15.42 -1.98
N ARG A 46 -8.79 -15.46 -1.68
CA ARG A 46 -7.97 -14.26 -1.39
C ARG A 46 -6.64 -14.27 -2.13
N VAL A 47 -6.20 -13.10 -2.58
CA VAL A 47 -4.81 -12.89 -3.05
C VAL A 47 -4.02 -12.27 -1.89
N VAL A 48 -2.92 -12.91 -1.50
CA VAL A 48 -2.14 -12.53 -0.30
C VAL A 48 -0.75 -12.06 -0.70
N GLY A 49 -0.45 -10.78 -0.42
CA GLY A 49 0.89 -10.21 -0.60
C GLY A 49 1.85 -10.65 0.51
N ILE A 50 2.89 -11.40 0.16
CA ILE A 50 3.83 -11.98 1.15
C ILE A 50 5.07 -11.12 1.44
N GLY A 51 5.07 -9.86 0.99
CA GLY A 51 6.20 -8.95 1.12
C GLY A 51 7.38 -9.27 0.17
N PRO A 52 8.32 -8.33 -0.03
CA PRO A 52 9.55 -8.59 -0.74
C PRO A 52 10.52 -9.39 0.13
N GLY A 53 11.61 -9.87 -0.45
CA GLY A 53 12.72 -10.46 0.29
C GLY A 53 12.35 -11.60 1.25
N ASP A 54 12.66 -11.45 2.53
CA ASP A 54 12.54 -12.50 3.55
C ASP A 54 11.12 -12.70 4.13
N GLY A 55 10.94 -13.81 4.86
CA GLY A 55 9.65 -14.23 5.41
C GLY A 55 9.14 -13.37 6.58
N ASP A 56 10.00 -12.61 7.25
CA ASP A 56 9.61 -11.73 8.35
C ASP A 56 9.06 -10.36 7.89
N LEU A 57 9.12 -10.05 6.59
CA LEU A 57 8.39 -8.93 5.99
C LEU A 57 6.92 -9.26 5.65
N LEU A 58 6.48 -10.49 5.95
CA LEU A 58 5.07 -10.86 6.00
C LEU A 58 4.34 -10.05 7.08
N THR A 59 3.11 -9.62 6.81
CA THR A 59 2.24 -9.00 7.84
C THR A 59 1.56 -10.08 8.68
N VAL A 60 1.14 -9.74 9.90
CA VAL A 60 0.34 -10.69 10.73
C VAL A 60 -0.94 -11.09 10.00
N ARG A 61 -1.64 -10.14 9.37
CA ARG A 61 -2.82 -10.40 8.53
C ARG A 61 -2.55 -11.40 7.41
N ALA A 62 -1.40 -11.31 6.76
CA ALA A 62 -1.00 -12.24 5.71
C ALA A 62 -0.64 -13.62 6.29
N MET A 63 0.09 -13.68 7.42
CA MET A 63 0.36 -14.93 8.13
C MET A 63 -0.95 -15.64 8.52
N GLU A 64 -1.88 -14.94 9.17
CA GLU A 64 -3.19 -15.47 9.57
C GLU A 64 -4.03 -15.92 8.36
N ALA A 65 -4.03 -15.16 7.26
CA ALA A 65 -4.77 -15.54 6.06
C ALA A 65 -4.27 -16.86 5.43
N ILE A 66 -2.96 -17.14 5.49
CA ILE A 66 -2.39 -18.40 4.98
C ILE A 66 -2.59 -19.52 6.01
N SER A 67 -2.41 -19.23 7.31
CA SER A 67 -2.67 -20.17 8.41
C SER A 67 -4.13 -20.66 8.45
N ASN A 68 -5.09 -19.84 8.03
CA ASN A 68 -6.51 -20.18 7.96
C ASN A 68 -6.97 -20.74 6.59
N ALA A 69 -6.05 -20.92 5.62
CA ALA A 69 -6.39 -21.44 4.29
C ALA A 69 -6.26 -22.97 4.20
N ASP A 70 -7.19 -23.64 3.53
CA ASP A 70 -7.13 -25.07 3.23
C ASP A 70 -6.37 -25.37 1.93
N VAL A 71 -6.37 -24.41 0.99
CA VAL A 71 -5.69 -24.50 -0.31
C VAL A 71 -4.77 -23.29 -0.49
N VAL A 72 -3.49 -23.54 -0.77
CA VAL A 72 -2.48 -22.50 -0.98
C VAL A 72 -1.84 -22.67 -2.34
N PHE A 73 -2.03 -21.70 -3.23
CA PHE A 73 -1.31 -21.62 -4.50
C PHE A 73 0.02 -20.88 -4.29
N CYS A 74 1.12 -21.63 -4.25
CA CYS A 74 2.48 -21.09 -4.16
C CYS A 74 3.53 -22.09 -4.65
N ASN A 75 4.71 -21.59 -5.01
CA ASN A 75 5.83 -22.46 -5.36
C ASN A 75 6.64 -22.93 -4.14
N SER A 76 7.36 -24.04 -4.31
CA SER A 76 8.23 -24.63 -3.28
C SER A 76 9.24 -23.65 -2.62
N ARG A 77 9.78 -22.67 -3.36
CA ARG A 77 10.66 -21.63 -2.78
C ARG A 77 9.89 -20.67 -1.87
N ILE A 78 8.67 -20.29 -2.23
CA ILE A 78 7.79 -19.47 -1.39
C ILE A 78 7.36 -20.27 -0.14
N GLN A 79 6.97 -21.53 -0.30
CA GLN A 79 6.64 -22.40 0.83
C GLN A 79 7.81 -22.48 1.81
N ALA A 80 9.02 -22.81 1.34
CA ALA A 80 10.22 -22.88 2.17
C ALA A 80 10.56 -21.54 2.87
N LYS A 81 10.33 -20.39 2.21
CA LYS A 81 10.48 -19.04 2.81
C LYS A 81 9.51 -18.83 3.98
N LEU A 82 8.30 -19.42 3.94
CA LEU A 82 7.21 -19.16 4.88
C LEU A 82 7.04 -20.24 5.97
N ASN A 83 7.59 -21.44 5.78
CA ASN A 83 7.60 -22.52 6.78
C ASN A 83 8.00 -22.11 8.22
N PRO A 84 8.91 -21.13 8.46
CA PRO A 84 9.21 -20.67 9.83
C PRO A 84 8.09 -19.88 10.52
N TYR A 85 7.03 -19.52 9.78
CA TYR A 85 5.96 -18.60 10.20
C TYR A 85 4.55 -19.16 9.99
N VAL A 86 4.39 -20.14 9.09
CA VAL A 86 3.11 -20.78 8.75
C VAL A 86 3.34 -22.27 8.61
N ASP A 87 2.50 -23.07 9.28
CA ASP A 87 2.45 -24.52 9.06
C ASP A 87 1.66 -24.84 7.79
N PHE A 88 2.20 -25.73 6.96
CA PHE A 88 1.60 -26.19 5.69
C PHE A 88 1.17 -27.67 5.74
N THR A 89 1.35 -28.36 6.87
CA THR A 89 1.18 -29.82 6.98
C THR A 89 -0.22 -30.28 6.56
N ASP A 90 -1.27 -29.61 7.04
CA ASP A 90 -2.67 -29.95 6.75
C ASP A 90 -3.24 -29.17 5.53
N LYS A 91 -2.38 -28.56 4.70
CA LYS A 91 -2.80 -27.68 3.59
C LYS A 91 -2.56 -28.31 2.22
N GLN A 92 -3.51 -28.15 1.31
CA GLN A 92 -3.32 -28.50 -0.09
C GLN A 92 -2.49 -27.42 -0.79
N VAL A 93 -1.18 -27.63 -0.92
CA VAL A 93 -0.27 -26.71 -1.60
C VAL A 93 -0.17 -27.03 -3.09
N LEU A 94 -0.42 -26.03 -3.95
CA LEU A 94 -0.48 -26.16 -5.40
C LEU A 94 0.57 -25.26 -6.08
N ASP A 95 1.60 -25.87 -6.66
CA ASP A 95 2.65 -25.18 -7.45
C ASP A 95 2.24 -25.05 -8.94
N GLY A 96 2.90 -24.17 -9.67
CA GLY A 96 2.78 -24.03 -11.12
C GLY A 96 1.75 -23.00 -11.60
N TYR A 97 1.02 -22.34 -10.69
CA TYR A 97 -0.03 -21.36 -10.99
C TYR A 97 0.39 -19.89 -10.77
N GLY A 98 1.67 -19.64 -10.48
CA GLY A 98 2.21 -18.28 -10.40
C GLY A 98 2.39 -17.64 -11.79
N VAL A 99 2.13 -16.33 -11.90
CA VAL A 99 2.39 -15.54 -13.13
C VAL A 99 1.54 -15.99 -14.34
N LEU A 100 0.30 -16.42 -14.10
CA LEU A 100 -0.60 -16.91 -15.16
C LEU A 100 -1.27 -15.81 -16.00
N PHE A 101 -1.29 -14.55 -15.56
CA PHE A 101 -1.91 -13.40 -16.26
C PHE A 101 -1.45 -13.16 -17.72
N ARG A 102 -0.39 -13.82 -18.17
CA ARG A 102 0.15 -13.63 -19.51
C ARG A 102 -0.86 -14.14 -20.55
N TYR A 103 -1.19 -13.28 -21.52
CA TYR A 103 -2.26 -13.49 -22.51
C TYR A 103 -3.69 -13.53 -21.95
N TYR A 104 -3.92 -13.22 -20.66
CA TYR A 104 -5.27 -13.03 -20.13
C TYR A 104 -6.01 -11.94 -20.93
N GLY A 105 -7.25 -12.23 -21.33
CA GLY A 105 -8.08 -11.33 -22.13
C GLY A 105 -7.57 -11.05 -23.56
N LYS A 106 -6.61 -11.82 -24.09
CA LYS A 106 -6.10 -11.68 -25.46
C LYS A 106 -6.49 -12.85 -26.33
N ASP A 107 -6.84 -12.59 -27.59
CA ASP A 107 -6.99 -13.62 -28.60
C ASP A 107 -5.61 -14.21 -28.98
N CYS A 108 -5.49 -15.54 -29.01
CA CYS A 108 -4.24 -16.21 -29.37
C CYS A 108 -3.90 -16.11 -30.87
N SER A 109 -4.88 -15.87 -31.74
CA SER A 109 -4.65 -15.61 -33.17
C SER A 109 -3.96 -14.25 -33.42
N GLU A 110 -4.18 -13.28 -32.54
CA GLU A 110 -3.51 -11.97 -32.56
C GLU A 110 -2.21 -11.95 -31.73
N ALA A 111 -2.03 -12.94 -30.86
CA ALA A 111 -0.88 -13.06 -29.98
C ALA A 111 0.37 -13.48 -30.78
N LYS A 112 1.18 -12.50 -31.20
CA LYS A 112 2.53 -12.76 -31.72
C LYS A 112 3.32 -13.63 -30.75
N THR A 113 3.69 -14.85 -31.17
CA THR A 113 4.62 -15.71 -30.46
C THR A 113 5.95 -14.97 -30.29
N PRO A 114 6.35 -14.58 -29.07
CA PRO A 114 7.55 -13.80 -28.88
C PRO A 114 8.78 -14.71 -29.00
N GLU A 115 9.78 -14.26 -29.75
CA GLU A 115 11.02 -14.99 -29.96
C GLU A 115 11.91 -14.94 -28.72
N GLY A 116 12.27 -16.10 -28.15
CA GLY A 116 13.29 -16.19 -27.11
C GLY A 116 13.10 -17.32 -26.07
N ALA A 117 14.20 -17.74 -25.46
CA ALA A 117 14.28 -18.88 -24.52
C ALA A 117 13.63 -18.65 -23.13
N LEU A 118 12.75 -17.65 -22.99
CA LEU A 118 12.17 -17.19 -21.72
C LEU A 118 10.70 -17.60 -21.53
N HIS A 119 10.18 -18.49 -22.38
CA HIS A 119 8.75 -18.81 -22.46
C HIS A 119 8.52 -20.29 -22.20
N ARG A 120 7.68 -20.58 -21.20
CA ARG A 120 7.41 -21.95 -20.71
C ARG A 120 6.18 -22.60 -21.35
N MET A 121 5.28 -21.80 -21.94
CA MET A 121 3.97 -22.22 -22.44
C MET A 121 3.54 -21.33 -23.63
N SER A 122 2.76 -21.87 -24.57
CA SER A 122 2.07 -21.13 -25.64
C SER A 122 0.89 -20.31 -25.11
N CYS A 123 0.28 -19.47 -25.94
CA CYS A 123 -0.90 -18.68 -25.55
C CYS A 123 -2.07 -19.57 -25.11
N GLU A 124 -2.36 -20.62 -25.88
CA GLU A 124 -3.42 -21.61 -25.61
C GLU A 124 -3.13 -22.38 -24.31
N GLN A 125 -1.87 -22.72 -24.05
CA GLN A 125 -1.45 -23.37 -22.81
C GLN A 125 -1.57 -22.43 -21.59
N TYR A 126 -1.37 -21.12 -21.75
CA TYR A 126 -1.69 -20.14 -20.69
C TYR A 126 -3.19 -20.09 -20.42
N HIS A 127 -4.03 -19.99 -21.46
CA HIS A 127 -5.50 -20.00 -21.31
C HIS A 127 -6.00 -21.29 -20.65
N GLN A 128 -5.56 -22.46 -21.12
CA GLN A 128 -5.92 -23.75 -20.53
C GLN A 128 -5.60 -23.77 -19.03
N LYS A 129 -4.44 -23.24 -18.63
CA LYS A 129 -4.01 -23.21 -17.24
C LYS A 129 -4.70 -22.13 -16.40
N GLN A 130 -5.14 -21.04 -17.01
CA GLN A 130 -6.03 -20.05 -16.37
C GLN A 130 -7.40 -20.68 -16.06
N THR A 131 -7.98 -21.42 -17.02
CA THR A 131 -9.24 -22.16 -16.83
C THR A 131 -9.11 -23.26 -15.77
N GLU A 132 -8.02 -24.03 -15.79
CA GLU A 132 -7.69 -25.03 -14.76
C GLU A 132 -7.63 -24.40 -13.36
N PHE A 133 -6.86 -23.32 -13.21
CA PHE A 133 -6.77 -22.55 -11.96
C PHE A 133 -8.15 -22.09 -11.48
N ALA A 134 -8.93 -21.46 -12.35
CA ALA A 134 -10.21 -20.90 -11.99
C ALA A 134 -11.23 -21.99 -11.60
N GLY A 135 -11.20 -23.15 -12.28
CA GLY A 135 -11.98 -24.33 -11.92
C GLY A 135 -11.64 -24.85 -10.50
N LEU A 136 -10.35 -25.03 -10.20
CA LEU A 136 -9.88 -25.49 -8.88
C LEU A 136 -10.29 -24.54 -7.76
N VAL A 137 -10.21 -23.21 -7.99
CA VAL A 137 -10.64 -22.23 -6.98
C VAL A 137 -12.15 -22.27 -6.77
N ARG A 138 -12.95 -22.30 -7.86
CA ARG A 138 -14.42 -22.39 -7.78
C ARG A 138 -14.89 -23.66 -7.08
N GLU A 139 -14.30 -24.81 -7.41
CA GLU A 139 -14.57 -26.09 -6.76
C GLU A 139 -14.30 -26.00 -5.25
N ALA A 140 -13.09 -25.59 -4.84
CA ALA A 140 -12.72 -25.50 -3.44
C ALA A 140 -13.60 -24.50 -2.66
N VAL A 141 -13.89 -23.32 -3.22
CA VAL A 141 -14.77 -22.32 -2.57
C VAL A 141 -16.21 -22.84 -2.45
N SER A 142 -16.73 -23.54 -3.47
CA SER A 142 -18.07 -24.16 -3.41
C SER A 142 -18.16 -25.28 -2.36
N ALA A 143 -17.05 -25.95 -2.06
CA ALA A 143 -16.91 -26.92 -0.98
C ALA A 143 -16.67 -26.30 0.41
N GLY A 144 -16.86 -24.98 0.55
CA GLY A 144 -16.69 -24.26 1.82
C GLY A 144 -15.24 -23.95 2.21
N ARG A 145 -14.26 -24.24 1.35
CA ARG A 145 -12.83 -24.11 1.68
C ARG A 145 -12.30 -22.69 1.47
N HIS A 146 -11.32 -22.32 2.28
CA HIS A 146 -10.58 -21.08 2.16
C HIS A 146 -9.34 -21.27 1.27
N VAL A 147 -9.28 -20.47 0.20
CA VAL A 147 -8.28 -20.56 -0.87
C VAL A 147 -7.45 -19.29 -0.91
N VAL A 148 -6.13 -19.41 -0.93
CA VAL A 148 -5.21 -18.27 -1.06
C VAL A 148 -4.24 -18.43 -2.23
N LEU A 149 -4.07 -17.36 -3.02
CA LEU A 149 -3.00 -17.22 -4.00
C LEU A 149 -1.91 -16.32 -3.43
N LEU A 150 -0.67 -16.82 -3.31
CA LEU A 150 0.43 -16.05 -2.75
C LEU A 150 1.13 -15.22 -3.83
N SER A 151 1.05 -13.90 -3.70
CA SER A 151 1.73 -12.95 -4.59
C SER A 151 3.03 -12.44 -3.99
N SER A 152 4.11 -12.45 -4.76
CA SER A 152 5.42 -11.95 -4.31
C SER A 152 5.42 -10.42 -4.20
N GLY A 153 5.54 -9.89 -2.98
CA GLY A 153 5.45 -8.46 -2.73
C GLY A 153 4.02 -8.01 -2.42
N ASP A 154 3.57 -6.95 -3.10
CA ASP A 154 2.21 -6.41 -3.01
C ASP A 154 1.42 -6.77 -4.29
N PRO A 155 0.20 -7.34 -4.20
CA PRO A 155 -0.55 -7.78 -5.38
C PRO A 155 -0.98 -6.65 -6.33
N THR A 156 -0.95 -5.40 -5.89
CA THR A 156 -1.54 -4.24 -6.61
C THR A 156 -0.52 -3.37 -7.32
N ILE A 157 0.77 -3.52 -7.02
CA ILE A 157 1.88 -2.70 -7.55
C ILE A 157 2.75 -3.56 -8.47
N TYR A 158 2.44 -3.57 -9.77
CA TYR A 158 3.00 -4.52 -10.75
C TYR A 158 2.82 -6.01 -10.41
N GLY A 159 1.94 -6.32 -9.44
CA GLY A 159 1.63 -7.69 -9.05
C GLY A 159 0.92 -8.42 -10.20
N PRO A 160 1.47 -9.52 -10.72
CA PRO A 160 0.88 -10.21 -11.86
C PRO A 160 -0.46 -10.84 -11.51
N ASP A 161 -0.68 -11.18 -10.24
CA ASP A 161 -1.77 -12.02 -9.74
C ASP A 161 -3.13 -11.31 -9.64
N ILE A 162 -3.15 -9.99 -9.84
CA ILE A 162 -4.36 -9.14 -9.81
C ILE A 162 -5.41 -9.56 -10.85
N TRP A 163 -5.01 -10.13 -11.99
CA TRP A 163 -5.90 -10.69 -13.02
C TRP A 163 -6.93 -11.67 -12.45
N SER A 164 -6.54 -12.44 -11.44
CA SER A 164 -7.39 -13.48 -10.84
C SER A 164 -8.61 -12.90 -10.13
N LEU A 165 -8.60 -11.61 -9.79
CA LEU A 165 -9.73 -10.91 -9.21
C LEU A 165 -10.82 -10.59 -10.25
N ARG A 166 -10.43 -10.43 -11.53
CA ARG A 166 -11.38 -10.31 -12.65
C ARG A 166 -11.94 -11.69 -13.00
N GLU A 167 -11.05 -12.65 -13.23
CA GLU A 167 -11.43 -14.03 -13.57
C GLU A 167 -12.38 -14.65 -12.54
N LEU A 168 -12.13 -14.43 -11.24
CA LEU A 168 -12.91 -15.00 -10.14
C LEU A 168 -13.81 -13.96 -9.46
N GLY A 169 -14.24 -12.92 -10.20
CA GLY A 169 -15.10 -11.86 -9.68
C GLY A 169 -16.44 -12.36 -9.11
N ASP A 170 -16.94 -13.49 -9.63
CA ASP A 170 -18.10 -14.24 -9.14
C ASP A 170 -17.96 -14.71 -7.68
N LEU A 171 -16.72 -14.90 -7.19
CA LEU A 171 -16.43 -15.33 -5.83
C LEU A 171 -16.22 -14.16 -4.84
N ASN A 172 -16.46 -12.90 -5.27
CA ASN A 172 -16.19 -11.67 -4.52
C ASN A 172 -14.82 -11.66 -3.81
N PRO A 173 -13.71 -11.83 -4.55
CA PRO A 173 -12.41 -12.10 -3.97
C PRO A 173 -11.86 -10.90 -3.18
N SER A 174 -10.98 -11.17 -2.22
CA SER A 174 -10.36 -10.13 -1.38
C SER A 174 -8.84 -10.10 -1.52
N ILE A 175 -8.23 -8.97 -1.20
CA ILE A 175 -6.77 -8.80 -1.21
C ILE A 175 -6.30 -8.63 0.23
N VAL A 176 -5.30 -9.41 0.65
CA VAL A 176 -4.48 -9.07 1.81
C VAL A 176 -3.25 -8.31 1.31
N PRO A 177 -3.13 -7.01 1.60
CA PRO A 177 -2.03 -6.19 1.10
C PRO A 177 -0.69 -6.63 1.69
N GLY A 178 0.37 -6.50 0.89
CA GLY A 178 1.74 -6.87 1.27
C GLY A 178 2.69 -5.67 1.15
N LEU A 179 3.92 -5.81 1.64
CA LEU A 179 4.94 -4.83 1.32
C LEU A 179 5.36 -4.99 -0.15
N SER A 180 5.66 -3.89 -0.84
CA SER A 180 6.31 -3.93 -2.15
C SER A 180 7.84 -3.87 -1.99
N ALA A 181 8.58 -4.25 -3.05
CA ALA A 181 10.02 -4.00 -3.13
C ALA A 181 10.36 -2.51 -2.93
N PHE A 182 9.44 -1.60 -3.28
CA PHE A 182 9.52 -0.17 -2.97
C PHE A 182 9.64 0.12 -1.47
N ASN A 183 8.81 -0.50 -0.61
CA ASN A 183 8.87 -0.29 0.84
C ASN A 183 10.24 -0.73 1.40
N ALA A 184 10.70 -1.94 1.04
CA ALA A 184 11.98 -2.47 1.51
C ALA A 184 13.18 -1.69 0.97
N ALA A 185 13.18 -1.30 -0.32
CA ALA A 185 14.27 -0.52 -0.90
C ALA A 185 14.34 0.90 -0.32
N ASN A 186 13.20 1.52 0.03
CA ASN A 186 13.21 2.77 0.78
C ASN A 186 13.92 2.59 2.13
N ALA A 187 13.59 1.53 2.87
CA ALA A 187 14.20 1.21 4.17
C ALA A 187 15.72 0.97 4.05
N ALA A 188 16.18 0.28 3.00
CA ALA A 188 17.59 0.11 2.67
C ALA A 188 18.31 1.46 2.43
N LEU A 189 17.67 2.37 1.70
CA LEU A 189 18.19 3.71 1.38
C LEU A 189 18.17 4.68 2.57
N LYS A 190 17.25 4.46 3.54
CA LYS A 190 17.02 5.29 4.73
C LYS A 190 16.75 6.76 4.38
N VAL A 191 15.88 7.01 3.41
CA VAL A 191 15.63 8.37 2.87
C VAL A 191 14.16 8.62 2.57
N GLY A 192 13.67 9.79 3.00
CA GLY A 192 12.32 10.26 2.66
C GLY A 192 12.30 10.89 1.28
N LEU A 193 11.63 10.24 0.33
CA LEU A 193 11.73 10.52 -1.11
C LEU A 193 10.97 11.76 -1.59
N GLY A 194 10.15 12.37 -0.73
CA GLY A 194 9.26 13.45 -1.15
C GLY A 194 8.12 12.88 -2.01
N GLU A 195 7.89 13.47 -3.17
CA GLU A 195 6.93 12.96 -4.15
C GLU A 195 7.58 11.81 -4.93
N VAL A 196 6.78 10.85 -5.41
CA VAL A 196 7.30 9.61 -5.97
C VAL A 196 6.58 9.27 -7.25
N ILE A 197 7.34 8.95 -8.29
CA ILE A 197 6.81 8.42 -9.56
C ILE A 197 7.23 6.95 -9.66
N LEU A 198 6.32 6.02 -9.41
CA LEU A 198 6.55 4.59 -9.67
C LEU A 198 6.34 4.34 -11.17
N THR A 199 7.32 3.77 -11.86
CA THR A 199 7.22 3.43 -13.28
C THR A 199 8.02 2.15 -13.59
N ALA A 200 8.01 1.73 -14.85
CA ALA A 200 8.79 0.62 -15.37
C ALA A 200 9.30 0.97 -16.78
N PRO A 201 10.40 0.37 -17.28
CA PRO A 201 11.09 0.82 -18.49
C PRO A 201 10.39 0.46 -19.82
N PHE A 202 9.18 -0.11 -19.78
CA PHE A 202 8.38 -0.36 -20.98
C PHE A 202 7.48 0.82 -21.32
N LYS A 203 6.80 0.76 -22.47
CA LYS A 203 5.89 1.80 -22.97
C LYS A 203 4.57 1.17 -23.40
N LYS A 204 3.44 1.77 -23.01
CA LYS A 204 2.11 1.45 -23.57
C LYS A 204 1.86 2.26 -24.84
N GLU A 205 1.02 1.74 -25.72
CA GLU A 205 0.59 2.49 -26.90
C GLU A 205 -0.17 3.75 -26.48
N ASN A 206 0.06 4.87 -27.17
CA ASN A 206 -0.49 6.19 -26.84
C ASN A 206 -0.20 6.74 -25.43
N SER A 207 0.76 6.16 -24.68
CA SER A 207 1.06 6.60 -23.31
C SER A 207 1.75 7.98 -23.24
N ARG A 208 1.42 8.75 -22.19
CA ARG A 208 1.98 10.08 -21.85
C ARG A 208 2.96 10.03 -20.67
N ASP A 209 3.29 8.82 -20.23
CA ASP A 209 4.05 8.46 -19.05
C ASP A 209 5.34 7.69 -19.40
N ALA A 210 5.90 7.91 -20.60
CA ALA A 210 7.21 7.39 -20.92
C ALA A 210 8.26 7.95 -19.95
N LEU A 211 9.31 7.19 -19.66
CA LEU A 211 10.36 7.55 -18.70
C LEU A 211 10.97 8.94 -18.95
N GLU A 212 11.10 9.33 -20.22
CA GLU A 212 11.60 10.62 -20.67
C GLU A 212 10.61 11.76 -20.45
N GLN A 213 9.30 11.47 -20.46
CA GLN A 213 8.24 12.44 -20.18
C GLN A 213 8.08 12.67 -18.67
N LEU A 214 8.22 11.61 -17.87
CA LEU A 214 8.19 11.67 -16.40
C LEU A 214 9.46 12.27 -15.76
N ALA A 215 10.43 12.69 -16.58
CA ALA A 215 11.64 13.36 -16.13
C ALA A 215 11.42 14.88 -15.95
N GLY A 216 12.32 15.54 -15.22
CA GLY A 216 12.30 17.00 -15.02
C GLY A 216 11.62 17.48 -13.73
N HIS A 217 10.77 16.66 -13.10
CA HIS A 217 10.13 16.99 -11.83
C HIS A 217 11.14 16.99 -10.66
N GLN A 218 11.72 18.15 -10.35
CA GLN A 218 12.80 18.28 -9.35
C GLN A 218 12.41 17.84 -7.93
N ARG A 219 11.11 17.84 -7.61
CA ARG A 219 10.56 17.45 -6.30
C ARG A 219 10.26 15.96 -6.17
N ALA A 220 10.15 15.25 -7.30
CA ALA A 220 9.86 13.84 -7.33
C ALA A 220 11.13 12.98 -7.37
N THR A 221 11.03 11.78 -6.81
CA THR A 221 11.99 10.71 -7.09
C THR A 221 11.31 9.67 -7.97
N THR A 222 11.89 9.42 -9.15
CA THR A 222 11.41 8.39 -10.08
C THR A 222 11.95 7.03 -9.66
N VAL A 223 11.07 6.05 -9.51
CA VAL A 223 11.34 4.70 -9.02
C VAL A 223 10.95 3.70 -10.09
N ILE A 224 11.93 2.99 -10.62
CA ILE A 224 11.84 2.19 -11.83
C ILE A 224 11.91 0.72 -11.45
N PHE A 225 10.76 0.06 -11.52
CA PHE A 225 10.61 -1.37 -11.33
C PHE A 225 11.08 -2.14 -12.56
N MET A 226 11.60 -3.36 -12.34
CA MET A 226 11.94 -4.31 -13.39
C MET A 226 12.78 -3.68 -14.53
N PRO A 227 13.96 -3.11 -14.24
CA PRO A 227 14.79 -2.41 -15.22
C PRO A 227 15.15 -3.28 -16.45
N ARG A 228 15.25 -4.62 -16.26
CA ARG A 228 15.53 -5.69 -17.25
C ARG A 228 16.87 -5.54 -17.99
N ASP A 229 17.06 -4.45 -18.71
CA ASP A 229 18.32 -4.05 -19.34
C ASP A 229 18.77 -2.70 -18.75
N MET A 230 19.73 -2.78 -17.82
CA MET A 230 20.31 -1.59 -17.18
C MET A 230 21.04 -0.69 -18.20
N LYS A 231 21.66 -1.24 -19.25
CA LYS A 231 22.41 -0.45 -20.23
C LYS A 231 21.45 0.38 -21.09
N ALA A 232 20.38 -0.24 -21.58
CA ALA A 232 19.32 0.48 -22.31
C ALA A 232 18.61 1.49 -21.41
N LEU A 233 18.38 1.16 -20.13
CA LEU A 233 17.79 2.08 -19.16
C LEU A 233 18.67 3.33 -18.94
N PHE A 234 19.96 3.16 -18.65
CA PHE A 234 20.83 4.32 -18.36
C PHE A 234 21.10 5.18 -19.59
N ALA A 235 21.11 4.60 -20.79
CA ALA A 235 21.12 5.39 -22.02
C ALA A 235 19.90 6.33 -22.11
N ARG A 236 18.70 5.82 -21.83
CA ARG A 236 17.45 6.63 -21.80
C ARG A 236 17.41 7.65 -20.67
N LEU A 237 17.90 7.29 -19.47
CA LEU A 237 18.02 8.23 -18.37
C LEU A 237 19.00 9.38 -18.70
N SER A 238 20.09 9.07 -19.42
CA SER A 238 21.10 10.08 -19.80
C SER A 238 20.62 11.11 -20.83
N SER A 239 19.56 10.83 -21.60
CA SER A 239 18.93 11.81 -22.48
C SER A 239 17.85 12.66 -21.80
N ALA A 240 17.39 12.27 -20.61
CA ALA A 240 16.28 12.92 -19.89
C ALA A 240 16.68 13.62 -18.59
N TYR A 241 17.79 13.21 -17.96
CA TYR A 241 18.30 13.77 -16.70
C TYR A 241 19.73 14.30 -16.87
N ALA A 242 20.07 15.34 -16.10
CA ALA A 242 21.43 15.85 -16.02
C ALA A 242 22.40 14.78 -15.48
N ALA A 243 23.63 14.73 -15.98
CA ALA A 243 24.60 13.67 -15.68
C ALA A 243 25.00 13.58 -14.19
N ASP A 244 24.84 14.67 -13.43
CA ASP A 244 25.06 14.74 -11.99
C ASP A 244 23.85 14.29 -11.16
N THR A 245 22.70 14.03 -11.79
CA THR A 245 21.47 13.64 -11.09
C THR A 245 21.71 12.37 -10.27
N PRO A 246 21.45 12.38 -8.95
CA PRO A 246 21.68 11.23 -8.08
C PRO A 246 20.85 10.02 -8.47
N VAL A 247 21.46 8.85 -8.34
CA VAL A 247 20.84 7.55 -8.61
C VAL A 247 21.16 6.56 -7.50
N ALA A 248 20.18 5.75 -7.14
CA ALA A 248 20.35 4.60 -6.28
C ALA A 248 19.83 3.33 -6.97
N ILE A 249 20.54 2.22 -6.79
CA ILE A 249 20.09 0.90 -7.24
C ILE A 249 20.09 0.00 -6.02
N VAL A 250 18.93 -0.57 -5.69
CA VAL A 250 18.80 -1.56 -4.61
C VAL A 250 18.51 -2.90 -5.26
N ALA A 251 19.45 -3.83 -5.14
CA ALA A 251 19.26 -5.24 -5.48
C ALA A 251 18.77 -5.98 -4.23
N ASP A 252 17.84 -6.91 -4.41
CA ASP A 252 17.38 -7.84 -3.36
C ASP A 252 16.85 -7.16 -2.09
N ALA A 253 16.12 -6.08 -2.30
CA ALA A 253 15.43 -5.33 -1.26
C ALA A 253 14.63 -6.25 -0.31
N GLY A 254 14.98 -6.21 0.98
CA GLY A 254 14.36 -6.99 2.05
C GLY A 254 14.94 -8.38 2.30
N VAL A 255 15.93 -8.85 1.51
CA VAL A 255 16.64 -10.12 1.75
C VAL A 255 17.87 -9.86 2.64
N VAL A 256 17.86 -10.35 3.87
CA VAL A 256 18.98 -10.18 4.80
C VAL A 256 20.23 -10.89 4.27
N GLY A 257 21.30 -10.12 4.09
CA GLY A 257 22.59 -10.62 3.59
C GLY A 257 22.76 -10.64 2.07
N GLU A 258 21.67 -10.65 1.28
CA GLU A 258 21.73 -10.43 -0.19
C GLU A 258 21.48 -8.97 -0.57
N GLU A 259 20.73 -8.19 0.22
CA GLU A 259 20.38 -6.80 -0.09
C GLU A 259 21.63 -5.93 -0.33
N LYS A 260 21.69 -5.30 -1.51
CA LYS A 260 22.82 -4.46 -1.92
C LYS A 260 22.36 -3.12 -2.47
N THR A 261 22.72 -2.05 -1.78
CA THR A 261 22.49 -0.67 -2.22
C THR A 261 23.74 -0.10 -2.90
N THR A 262 23.59 0.40 -4.14
CA THR A 262 24.64 1.06 -4.91
C THR A 262 24.20 2.48 -5.26
N LEU A 263 24.92 3.50 -4.76
CA LEU A 263 24.68 4.92 -5.06
C LEU A 263 25.68 5.45 -6.10
N GLY A 264 25.20 6.29 -7.02
CA GLY A 264 25.98 6.95 -8.08
C GLY A 264 25.18 8.11 -8.68
N THR A 265 25.45 8.43 -9.96
CA THR A 265 24.68 9.41 -10.74
C THR A 265 24.27 8.83 -12.09
N VAL A 266 23.34 9.48 -12.80
CA VAL A 266 22.92 9.08 -14.16
C VAL A 266 24.11 8.98 -15.10
N GLY A 267 25.00 9.97 -15.13
CA GLY A 267 26.21 9.94 -15.96
C GLY A 267 27.20 8.85 -15.54
N GLY A 268 27.37 8.63 -14.23
CA GLY A 268 28.26 7.60 -13.71
C GLY A 268 27.83 6.19 -14.09
N PHE A 269 26.56 5.85 -13.91
CA PHE A 269 26.02 4.53 -14.29
C PHE A 269 25.85 4.34 -15.81
N ASN A 270 25.66 5.43 -16.58
CA ASN A 270 25.71 5.33 -18.04
C ASN A 270 27.12 5.00 -18.57
N ALA A 271 28.17 5.40 -17.84
CA ALA A 271 29.56 5.09 -18.18
C ALA A 271 30.02 3.70 -17.66
N ASP A 272 29.64 3.31 -16.43
CA ASP A 272 30.05 2.06 -15.81
C ASP A 272 28.92 1.39 -14.99
N LEU A 273 28.58 0.16 -15.38
CA LEU A 273 27.62 -0.72 -14.68
C LEU A 273 28.29 -1.91 -13.97
N SER A 274 29.62 -2.02 -13.97
CA SER A 274 30.37 -3.18 -13.44
C SER A 274 30.05 -3.52 -11.97
N ARG A 275 29.58 -2.54 -11.20
CA ARG A 275 29.25 -2.67 -9.77
C ARG A 275 27.78 -3.04 -9.50
N VAL A 276 26.94 -3.00 -10.54
CA VAL A 276 25.48 -3.10 -10.48
C VAL A 276 25.05 -4.55 -10.74
N ASP A 277 24.22 -5.10 -9.84
CA ASP A 277 23.41 -6.26 -10.21
C ASP A 277 22.15 -5.78 -10.94
N GLY A 278 21.89 -6.31 -12.13
CA GLY A 278 20.66 -6.02 -12.89
C GLY A 278 19.47 -6.88 -12.47
N ARG A 279 19.71 -7.99 -11.75
CA ARG A 279 18.70 -8.98 -11.35
C ARG A 279 18.09 -8.58 -10.01
N ARG A 280 16.76 -8.71 -9.90
CA ARG A 280 15.99 -8.38 -8.67
C ARG A 280 16.21 -6.93 -8.17
N SER A 281 16.56 -6.02 -9.07
CA SER A 281 16.89 -4.62 -8.74
C SER A 281 15.75 -3.64 -9.01
N ILE A 282 15.71 -2.59 -8.21
CA ILE A 282 14.86 -1.39 -8.36
C ILE A 282 15.76 -0.15 -8.41
N VAL A 283 15.48 0.77 -9.34
CA VAL A 283 16.33 1.95 -9.61
C VAL A 283 15.59 3.22 -9.20
N TYR A 284 16.25 4.09 -8.46
CA TYR A 284 15.75 5.39 -8.02
C TYR A 284 16.57 6.50 -8.70
N VAL A 285 15.90 7.55 -9.18
CA VAL A 285 16.52 8.71 -9.83
C VAL A 285 15.90 9.98 -9.26
N GLY A 286 16.69 10.87 -8.67
CA GLY A 286 16.19 12.14 -8.13
C GLY A 286 17.05 12.77 -7.04
N ARG A 287 16.95 14.10 -6.89
CA ARG A 287 17.79 14.91 -5.98
C ARG A 287 17.64 14.54 -4.50
N ARG A 288 16.53 13.93 -4.10
CA ARG A 288 16.31 13.51 -2.69
C ARG A 288 17.30 12.43 -2.23
N LEU A 289 17.90 11.69 -3.16
CA LEU A 289 18.90 10.66 -2.85
C LEU A 289 20.25 11.22 -2.37
N ASP A 290 20.52 12.52 -2.54
CA ASP A 290 21.69 13.19 -1.94
C ASP A 290 21.69 13.08 -0.40
N HIS A 291 20.52 12.88 0.20
CA HIS A 291 20.36 12.73 1.65
C HIS A 291 20.38 11.26 2.14
N ALA A 292 20.54 10.28 1.25
CA ALA A 292 20.45 8.85 1.56
C ALA A 292 21.56 8.39 2.53
N GLN A 293 21.18 7.52 3.48
CA GLN A 293 22.04 7.18 4.62
C GLN A 293 22.62 5.77 4.59
N CYS A 294 22.35 4.99 3.55
CA CYS A 294 22.93 3.67 3.34
C CYS A 294 24.48 3.66 3.32
N ARG A 295 25.12 4.82 3.08
CA ARG A 295 26.59 5.00 3.15
C ARG A 295 27.12 5.40 4.54
N ALA A 296 26.27 5.79 5.48
CA ALA A 296 26.72 6.29 6.77
C ALA A 296 27.35 5.14 7.58
N LYS A 297 28.67 5.19 7.79
CA LYS A 297 29.30 4.41 8.85
C LYS A 297 28.88 5.02 10.19
N PRO A 298 28.25 4.27 11.10
CA PRO A 298 28.06 4.74 12.46
C PRO A 298 29.41 5.10 13.06
N THR A 299 29.48 6.14 13.88
CA THR A 299 30.62 6.27 14.79
C THR A 299 30.62 5.08 15.73
N ASP A 300 31.78 4.43 15.89
CA ASP A 300 31.91 3.17 16.63
C ASP A 300 31.79 3.43 18.14
N THR A 301 30.55 3.60 18.60
CA THR A 301 30.19 3.61 20.01
C THR A 301 30.21 2.17 20.49
N GLY A 302 31.21 1.80 21.30
CA GLY A 302 31.51 0.40 21.70
C GLY A 302 30.47 -0.32 22.59
N GLY A 303 29.18 0.01 22.46
CA GLY A 303 28.05 -0.70 23.03
C GLY A 303 27.14 -1.27 21.93
N LEU A 304 26.38 -2.32 22.26
CA LEU A 304 25.50 -3.03 21.30
C LEU A 304 24.19 -2.30 20.98
N GLY A 305 23.97 -1.10 21.53
CA GLY A 305 22.73 -0.34 21.39
C GLY A 305 22.43 0.09 19.96
N LYS A 306 21.14 0.26 19.65
CA LYS A 306 20.69 0.51 18.26
C LYS A 306 19.37 1.25 18.23
N PHE A 307 19.21 2.14 17.26
CA PHE A 307 17.95 2.83 16.97
C PHE A 307 17.22 2.18 15.78
N TYR A 308 15.92 1.94 15.94
CA TYR A 308 15.03 1.44 14.90
C TYR A 308 13.91 2.44 14.63
N LEU A 309 13.67 2.74 13.35
CA LEU A 309 12.45 3.40 12.90
C LEU A 309 11.53 2.33 12.29
N VAL A 310 10.37 2.08 12.89
CA VAL A 310 9.51 0.93 12.60
C VAL A 310 8.18 1.36 12.02
N GLY A 311 7.89 0.96 10.78
CA GLY A 311 6.56 1.13 10.19
C GLY A 311 5.59 0.09 10.73
N VAL A 312 4.55 0.53 11.44
CA VAL A 312 3.59 -0.38 12.09
C VAL A 312 2.31 -0.65 11.27
N GLY A 313 2.26 -0.18 10.01
CA GLY A 313 1.06 -0.24 9.19
C GLY A 313 0.10 0.93 9.43
N PRO A 314 -0.86 1.18 8.51
CA PRO A 314 -1.70 2.39 8.56
C PRO A 314 -2.92 2.23 9.47
N GLY A 315 -3.45 1.00 9.53
CA GLY A 315 -4.76 0.66 10.05
C GLY A 315 -4.67 -0.24 11.28
N ASP A 316 -5.28 -1.41 11.22
CA ASP A 316 -5.35 -2.35 12.34
C ASP A 316 -3.97 -2.90 12.75
N PRO A 317 -3.82 -3.41 14.00
CA PRO A 317 -2.53 -3.88 14.51
C PRO A 317 -1.93 -5.07 13.75
N ASP A 318 -2.73 -5.83 13.00
CA ASP A 318 -2.29 -7.00 12.22
C ASP A 318 -1.63 -6.64 10.87
N LEU A 319 -1.68 -5.36 10.47
CA LEU A 319 -0.96 -4.85 9.30
C LEU A 319 0.53 -4.56 9.56
N ILE A 320 1.00 -4.75 10.80
CA ILE A 320 2.43 -4.75 11.12
C ILE A 320 3.13 -5.96 10.51
N THR A 321 4.42 -5.81 10.17
CA THR A 321 5.27 -6.94 9.76
C THR A 321 5.74 -7.77 10.97
N LEU A 322 6.02 -9.05 10.76
CA LEU A 322 6.62 -9.91 11.79
C LEU A 322 7.98 -9.36 12.26
N ARG A 323 8.76 -8.73 11.35
CA ARG A 323 9.98 -7.98 11.68
C ARG A 323 9.70 -6.80 12.61
N GLY A 324 8.62 -6.04 12.35
CA GLY A 324 8.19 -4.92 13.20
C GLY A 324 7.83 -5.36 14.62
N LEU A 325 7.10 -6.48 14.76
CA LEU A 325 6.80 -7.07 16.06
C LEU A 325 8.05 -7.52 16.80
N LYS A 326 8.96 -8.25 16.15
CA LYS A 326 10.24 -8.67 16.77
C LYS A 326 11.06 -7.49 17.30
N VAL A 327 11.01 -6.33 16.64
CA VAL A 327 11.67 -5.11 17.13
C VAL A 327 10.92 -4.50 18.33
N ILE A 328 9.59 -4.49 18.35
CA ILE A 328 8.81 -4.07 19.53
C ILE A 328 9.10 -5.00 20.73
N GLU A 329 9.16 -6.31 20.51
CA GLU A 329 9.46 -7.32 21.53
C GLU A 329 10.86 -7.16 22.12
N SER A 330 11.86 -6.80 21.30
CA SER A 330 13.26 -6.62 21.72
C SER A 330 13.63 -5.20 22.17
N ALA A 331 12.78 -4.20 21.95
CA ALA A 331 13.06 -2.83 22.37
C ALA A 331 12.99 -2.66 23.90
N ASP A 332 13.97 -1.95 24.46
CA ASP A 332 14.00 -1.51 25.86
C ASP A 332 13.23 -0.20 26.06
N LEU A 333 13.28 0.68 25.05
CA LEU A 333 12.65 2.00 25.04
C LEU A 333 11.91 2.22 23.71
N ILE A 334 10.65 2.65 23.79
CA ILE A 334 9.78 2.82 22.63
C ILE A 334 9.23 4.25 22.58
N PHE A 335 9.41 4.93 21.45
CA PHE A 335 8.75 6.20 21.14
C PHE A 335 7.52 5.95 20.27
N ALA A 336 6.35 6.38 20.73
CA ALA A 336 5.08 6.22 20.01
C ALA A 336 4.17 7.44 20.16
N HIS A 337 3.24 7.64 19.23
CA HIS A 337 2.10 8.54 19.48
C HIS A 337 1.04 7.79 20.32
N ARG A 338 0.29 8.50 21.17
CA ARG A 338 -0.77 7.90 22.03
C ARG A 338 -1.72 6.97 21.26
N ARG A 339 -2.19 7.35 20.06
CA ARG A 339 -3.04 6.46 19.23
C ARG A 339 -2.35 5.15 18.81
N LEU A 340 -1.03 5.13 18.66
CA LEU A 340 -0.27 3.90 18.38
C LEU A 340 -0.03 3.10 19.68
N GLU A 341 0.21 3.78 20.80
CA GLU A 341 0.27 3.15 22.13
C GLU A 341 -1.05 2.43 22.47
N ASP A 342 -2.19 3.10 22.30
CA ASP A 342 -3.53 2.52 22.50
C ASP A 342 -3.77 1.33 21.56
N LYS A 343 -3.46 1.49 20.26
CA LYS A 343 -3.64 0.48 19.20
C LYS A 343 -2.78 -0.77 19.43
N PHE A 344 -1.51 -0.59 19.81
CA PHE A 344 -0.55 -1.67 20.03
C PHE A 344 -0.41 -2.07 21.51
N ARG A 345 -1.35 -1.66 22.38
CA ARG A 345 -1.30 -1.87 23.84
C ARG A 345 -0.99 -3.31 24.27
N ARG A 346 -1.46 -4.31 23.51
CA ARG A 346 -1.14 -5.73 23.75
C ARG A 346 0.35 -6.04 23.59
N TYR A 347 1.00 -5.47 22.58
CA TYR A 347 2.41 -5.69 22.25
C TYR A 347 3.35 -4.77 23.05
N LEU A 348 2.83 -3.65 23.55
CA LEU A 348 3.56 -2.65 24.34
C LEU A 348 3.41 -2.86 25.86
N ALA A 349 2.68 -3.88 26.29
CA ALA A 349 2.47 -4.17 27.71
C ALA A 349 3.81 -4.44 28.43
N GLY A 350 4.09 -3.65 29.47
CA GLY A 350 5.34 -3.75 30.24
C GLY A 350 6.57 -3.09 29.59
N LYS A 351 6.41 -2.39 28.46
CA LYS A 351 7.49 -1.63 27.81
C LYS A 351 7.57 -0.19 28.33
N GLU A 352 8.78 0.38 28.31
CA GLU A 352 9.00 1.81 28.54
C GLU A 352 8.55 2.58 27.28
N VAL A 353 7.32 3.12 27.29
CA VAL A 353 6.76 3.89 26.16
C VAL A 353 6.77 5.39 26.47
N ILE A 354 7.43 6.17 25.61
CA ILE A 354 7.47 7.63 25.68
C ILE A 354 6.64 8.22 24.54
N THR A 355 5.70 9.09 24.90
CA THR A 355 4.85 9.82 23.93
C THR A 355 5.25 11.29 23.79
N GLY A 356 4.77 11.94 22.73
CA GLY A 356 4.95 13.39 22.51
C GLY A 356 6.01 13.79 21.48
N TYR A 357 6.81 12.85 20.99
CA TYR A 357 7.88 13.08 20.00
C TYR A 357 7.51 12.68 18.55
N HIS A 358 6.26 12.28 18.32
CA HIS A 358 5.73 12.09 16.96
C HIS A 358 5.68 13.43 16.20
N ARG A 359 5.83 13.40 14.87
CA ARG A 359 5.62 14.56 13.97
C ARG A 359 6.38 15.83 14.41
N LEU A 360 7.65 15.69 14.80
CA LEU A 360 8.55 16.83 15.07
C LEU A 360 9.32 17.33 13.82
N PHE A 361 8.96 16.88 12.61
CA PHE A 361 9.56 17.41 11.38
C PHE A 361 9.27 18.90 11.07
N PRO A 362 8.20 19.57 11.58
CA PRO A 362 8.02 21.00 11.34
C PRO A 362 9.21 21.83 11.82
N PHE A 363 9.63 22.80 10.99
CA PHE A 363 10.81 23.65 11.20
C PHE A 363 12.16 22.90 11.32
N TYR A 364 12.20 21.58 11.15
CA TYR A 364 13.45 20.81 11.19
C TYR A 364 14.42 21.28 10.09
N GLY A 365 15.66 21.57 10.48
CA GLY A 365 16.70 22.10 9.57
C GLY A 365 16.48 23.53 9.08
N LYS A 366 15.49 24.28 9.60
CA LYS A 366 15.29 25.71 9.33
C LYS A 366 15.70 26.55 10.54
N SER A 367 16.29 27.73 10.31
CA SER A 367 16.42 28.75 11.37
C SER A 367 15.04 29.30 11.73
N CYS A 368 14.78 29.55 13.02
CA CYS A 368 13.52 30.15 13.46
C CYS A 368 13.32 31.60 12.96
N ALA A 369 14.42 32.30 12.62
CA ALA A 369 14.37 33.60 11.96
C ALA A 369 13.76 33.54 10.55
N ASP A 370 13.92 32.42 9.84
CA ASP A 370 13.48 32.23 8.45
C ASP A 370 12.04 31.69 8.35
N VAL A 371 11.37 31.47 9.48
CA VAL A 371 10.02 30.88 9.51
C VAL A 371 8.97 31.95 9.18
N SER A 372 8.21 31.72 8.11
CA SER A 372 7.16 32.64 7.68
C SER A 372 5.98 32.69 8.67
N PRO A 373 5.22 33.81 8.74
CA PRO A 373 3.99 33.86 9.53
C PRO A 373 2.97 32.77 9.16
N ALA A 374 2.89 32.42 7.86
CA ALA A 374 2.01 31.37 7.36
C ALA A 374 2.46 29.95 7.79
N ASP A 375 3.77 29.71 7.95
CA ASP A 375 4.27 28.46 8.52
C ASP A 375 3.96 28.38 10.02
N ARG A 376 4.19 29.46 10.78
CA ARG A 376 3.85 29.53 12.21
C ARG A 376 2.36 29.26 12.46
N ALA A 377 1.47 29.85 11.67
CA ALA A 377 0.02 29.69 11.81
C ALA A 377 -0.51 28.26 11.54
N ARG A 378 0.27 27.37 10.94
CA ARG A 378 -0.14 25.99 10.61
C ARG A 378 0.18 24.96 11.70
N GLU A 379 1.01 25.32 12.66
CA GLU A 379 1.54 24.43 13.68
C GLU A 379 1.13 24.84 15.11
N ARG A 380 1.30 23.91 16.06
CA ARG A 380 0.78 24.04 17.43
C ARG A 380 1.81 24.49 18.47
N MET A 381 3.08 24.44 18.12
CA MET A 381 4.22 24.81 18.95
C MET A 381 5.07 25.82 18.18
N SER A 382 5.80 26.68 18.88
CA SER A 382 6.76 27.61 18.27
C SER A 382 7.92 26.84 17.62
N CYS A 383 8.70 27.52 16.77
CA CYS A 383 9.87 26.91 16.15
C CYS A 383 10.90 26.47 17.21
N GLU A 384 11.09 27.30 18.23
CA GLU A 384 11.98 27.08 19.37
C GLU A 384 11.51 25.87 20.21
N GLU A 385 10.21 25.74 20.46
CA GLU A 385 9.63 24.57 21.15
C GLU A 385 9.81 23.27 20.33
N TYR A 386 9.69 23.33 19.00
CA TYR A 386 10.00 22.18 18.13
C TYR A 386 11.48 21.81 18.21
N HIS A 387 12.40 22.78 18.09
CA HIS A 387 13.85 22.55 18.18
C HIS A 387 14.26 21.99 19.54
N GLN A 388 13.69 22.51 20.64
CA GLN A 388 13.92 21.99 21.98
C GLN A 388 13.53 20.51 22.09
N LYS A 389 12.34 20.13 21.60
CA LYS A 389 11.88 18.73 21.63
C LYS A 389 12.66 17.81 20.69
N GLN A 390 13.16 18.31 19.56
CA GLN A 390 14.05 17.56 18.67
C GLN A 390 15.37 17.23 19.38
N ALA A 391 15.97 18.22 20.06
CA ALA A 391 17.19 18.03 20.84
C ALA A 391 16.98 17.12 22.05
N GLU A 392 15.86 17.25 22.76
CA GLU A 392 15.46 16.39 23.88
C GLU A 392 15.30 14.92 23.44
N PHE A 393 14.56 14.67 22.35
CA PHE A 393 14.45 13.35 21.74
C PHE A 393 15.82 12.76 21.41
N ALA A 394 16.67 13.54 20.74
CA ALA A 394 17.96 13.07 20.29
C ALA A 394 18.90 12.75 21.47
N ALA A 395 18.86 13.54 22.54
CA ALA A 395 19.59 13.26 23.78
C ALA A 395 19.10 11.98 24.46
N LEU A 396 17.78 11.76 24.59
CA LEU A 396 17.21 10.54 25.15
C LEU A 396 17.64 9.30 24.37
N VAL A 397 17.54 9.34 23.04
CA VAL A 397 17.93 8.21 22.17
C VAL A 397 19.45 7.95 22.24
N ARG A 398 20.29 8.99 22.15
CA ARG A 398 21.76 8.88 22.25
C ARG A 398 22.18 8.28 23.60
N ASN A 399 21.60 8.74 24.71
CA ASN A 399 21.88 8.20 26.04
C ASN A 399 21.48 6.72 26.18
N ALA A 400 20.30 6.35 25.68
CA ALA A 400 19.84 4.97 25.70
C ALA A 400 20.74 4.04 24.86
N VAL A 401 21.06 4.45 23.63
CA VAL A 401 21.95 3.69 22.73
C VAL A 401 23.37 3.57 23.29
N ALA A 402 23.93 4.64 23.89
CA ALA A 402 25.22 4.61 24.56
C ALA A 402 25.21 3.68 25.80
N GLY A 403 24.07 3.57 26.49
CA GLY A 403 23.82 2.58 27.55
C GLY A 403 23.59 1.15 27.04
N GLY A 404 23.72 0.89 25.74
CA GLY A 404 23.53 -0.43 25.13
C GLY A 404 22.07 -0.83 24.84
N LYS A 405 21.10 0.06 25.08
CA LYS A 405 19.66 -0.23 24.86
C LYS A 405 19.29 -0.30 23.37
N THR A 406 18.30 -1.14 23.06
CA THR A 406 17.55 -1.10 21.81
C THR A 406 16.41 -0.08 21.92
N VAL A 407 16.40 0.90 21.03
CA VAL A 407 15.40 1.98 20.99
C VAL A 407 14.58 1.87 19.71
N ALA A 408 13.26 1.86 19.82
CA ALA A 408 12.35 1.83 18.67
C ALA A 408 11.48 3.09 18.59
N MET A 409 11.36 3.71 17.42
CA MET A 409 10.38 4.75 17.12
C MET A 409 9.32 4.17 16.19
N LEU A 410 8.07 4.12 16.65
CA LEU A 410 6.95 3.58 15.88
C LEU A 410 6.34 4.68 15.01
N ASP A 411 6.27 4.44 13.70
CA ASP A 411 5.64 5.33 12.73
C ASP A 411 4.44 4.68 12.05
N SER A 412 3.42 5.48 11.77
CA SER A 412 2.16 5.00 11.19
C SER A 412 2.32 4.80 9.68
N GLY A 413 1.94 3.63 9.18
CA GLY A 413 2.12 3.26 7.78
C GLY A 413 3.55 2.73 7.51
N ASP A 414 4.15 3.22 6.43
CA ASP A 414 5.57 3.04 6.13
C ASP A 414 6.35 4.33 6.49
N PRO A 415 7.50 4.26 7.17
CA PRO A 415 8.16 5.47 7.67
C PRO A 415 8.74 6.37 6.56
N LEU A 416 8.91 5.86 5.34
CA LEU A 416 9.57 6.56 4.23
C LEU A 416 8.63 6.87 3.06
N VAL A 417 7.39 6.38 3.10
CA VAL A 417 6.28 6.83 2.25
C VAL A 417 5.45 7.88 3.00
N PHE A 418 5.93 9.14 2.97
CA PHE A 418 5.37 10.29 3.68
C PHE A 418 5.29 10.16 5.23
N GLY A 419 6.07 9.25 5.83
CA GLY A 419 6.07 9.00 7.27
C GLY A 419 6.53 10.20 8.13
N PRO A 420 5.74 10.62 9.15
CA PRO A 420 6.01 11.82 9.95
C PRO A 420 7.19 11.69 10.93
N CYS A 421 7.80 10.51 11.08
CA CYS A 421 8.93 10.26 11.98
C CYS A 421 10.27 10.09 11.24
N SER A 422 10.28 10.10 9.90
CA SER A 422 11.48 9.99 9.04
C SER A 422 12.59 11.03 9.30
N TRP A 423 12.25 12.19 9.85
CA TRP A 423 13.21 13.22 10.27
C TRP A 423 14.21 12.69 11.31
N SER A 424 13.80 11.75 12.17
CA SER A 424 14.64 11.16 13.22
C SER A 424 15.88 10.46 12.66
N LEU A 425 15.80 9.88 11.46
CA LEU A 425 16.96 9.33 10.77
C LEU A 425 18.00 10.42 10.46
N THR A 426 17.56 11.63 10.11
CA THR A 426 18.49 12.74 9.82
C THR A 426 19.12 13.29 11.09
N GLU A 427 18.35 13.34 12.17
CA GLU A 427 18.84 13.76 13.49
C GLU A 427 19.86 12.78 14.08
N LEU A 428 19.66 11.47 13.86
CA LEU A 428 20.43 10.39 14.47
C LEU A 428 21.43 9.74 13.49
N ARG A 429 21.96 10.51 12.52
CA ARG A 429 22.94 10.02 11.51
C ARG A 429 24.25 9.51 12.12
N ASP A 430 24.57 9.97 13.33
CA ASP A 430 25.71 9.53 14.14
C ASP A 430 25.53 8.10 14.71
N LEU A 431 24.29 7.66 14.89
CA LEU A 431 23.97 6.37 15.51
C LEU A 431 23.84 5.23 14.49
N ARG A 432 23.97 3.99 15.00
CA ARG A 432 23.56 2.80 14.25
C ARG A 432 22.04 2.77 14.16
N THR A 433 21.50 3.26 13.04
CA THR A 433 20.08 3.21 12.71
C THR A 433 19.71 1.97 11.91
N GLU A 434 18.44 1.55 11.96
CA GLU A 434 17.80 0.66 11.00
C GLU A 434 16.37 1.12 10.75
N VAL A 435 15.85 0.87 9.55
CA VAL A 435 14.44 1.10 9.22
C VAL A 435 13.80 -0.26 9.00
N VAL A 436 12.73 -0.54 9.75
CA VAL A 436 11.84 -1.67 9.42
C VAL A 436 10.74 -1.12 8.54
N PRO A 437 10.64 -1.54 7.26
CA PRO A 437 9.60 -1.07 6.35
C PRO A 437 8.23 -1.50 6.87
N GLY A 438 7.24 -0.65 6.61
CA GLY A 438 5.86 -0.88 7.00
C GLY A 438 4.95 -1.03 5.80
N LEU A 439 3.72 -1.46 6.04
CA LEU A 439 2.67 -1.35 5.04
C LEU A 439 2.23 0.12 4.94
N SER A 440 2.20 0.72 3.74
CA SER A 440 1.66 2.08 3.59
C SER A 440 0.13 2.07 3.51
N CYS A 441 -0.51 3.20 3.82
CA CYS A 441 -1.93 3.40 3.49
C CYS A 441 -2.20 3.29 1.98
N PHE A 442 -1.19 3.54 1.13
CA PHE A 442 -1.26 3.29 -0.31
C PHE A 442 -1.47 1.79 -0.61
N ASN A 443 -0.68 0.89 -0.04
CA ASN A 443 -0.86 -0.56 -0.20
C ASN A 443 -2.26 -1.01 0.26
N ALA A 444 -2.67 -0.56 1.46
CA ALA A 444 -3.98 -0.90 2.02
C ALA A 444 -5.15 -0.38 1.17
N ALA A 445 -5.06 0.86 0.68
CA ALA A 445 -6.11 1.45 -0.15
C ALA A 445 -6.21 0.83 -1.54
N ASN A 446 -5.09 0.43 -2.15
CA ASN A 446 -5.12 -0.34 -3.39
C ASN A 446 -5.83 -1.69 -3.20
N ALA A 447 -5.59 -2.35 -2.05
CA ALA A 447 -6.26 -3.59 -1.69
C ALA A 447 -7.78 -3.40 -1.50
N ALA A 448 -8.19 -2.32 -0.82
CA ALA A 448 -9.59 -1.93 -0.67
C ALA A 448 -10.28 -1.65 -2.01
N LEU A 449 -9.59 -0.99 -2.94
CA LEU A 449 -10.06 -0.73 -4.31
C LEU A 449 -10.21 -2.01 -5.15
N LYS A 450 -9.54 -3.10 -4.75
CA LYS A 450 -9.37 -4.35 -5.52
C LYS A 450 -8.77 -4.11 -6.92
N ALA A 451 -7.89 -3.11 -7.05
CA ALA A 451 -7.39 -2.63 -8.34
C ALA A 451 -5.86 -2.61 -8.39
N GLY A 452 -5.29 -3.08 -9.51
CA GLY A 452 -3.88 -2.90 -9.82
C GLY A 452 -3.61 -1.47 -10.30
N VAL A 453 -2.96 -0.65 -9.47
CA VAL A 453 -2.75 0.79 -9.76
C VAL A 453 -1.89 1.04 -11.00
N THR A 454 -1.16 0.03 -11.47
CA THR A 454 -0.32 0.05 -12.68
C THR A 454 -1.05 -0.48 -13.93
N GLU A 455 -2.33 -0.83 -13.83
CA GLU A 455 -3.12 -1.46 -14.92
C GLU A 455 -3.97 -0.50 -15.77
N GLY A 456 -3.72 0.81 -15.70
CA GLY A 456 -4.41 1.79 -16.54
C GLY A 456 -4.36 1.46 -18.03
N LYS A 457 -5.36 1.85 -18.81
CA LYS A 457 -5.41 1.51 -20.26
C LYS A 457 -4.28 2.20 -21.00
N THR A 458 -4.05 3.47 -20.68
CA THR A 458 -3.05 4.34 -21.33
C THR A 458 -1.80 4.62 -20.50
N SER A 459 -1.72 4.14 -19.25
CA SER A 459 -0.56 4.35 -18.36
C SER A 459 -0.19 3.09 -17.59
N HIS A 460 1.10 2.93 -17.26
CA HIS A 460 1.60 1.92 -16.32
C HIS A 460 2.31 2.53 -15.11
N SER A 461 2.27 3.85 -14.98
CA SER A 461 2.99 4.63 -13.97
C SER A 461 2.04 5.13 -12.88
N VAL A 462 2.56 5.33 -11.68
CA VAL A 462 1.80 5.79 -10.50
C VAL A 462 2.51 6.99 -9.87
N ILE A 463 1.83 8.13 -9.79
CA ILE A 463 2.33 9.35 -9.17
C ILE A 463 1.76 9.44 -7.75
N LEU A 464 2.63 9.28 -6.75
CA LEU A 464 2.33 9.50 -5.34
C LEU A 464 2.71 10.95 -4.99
N ALA A 465 1.70 11.82 -4.88
CA ALA A 465 1.92 13.24 -4.66
C ALA A 465 1.30 13.75 -3.35
N SER A 466 1.90 14.83 -2.86
CA SER A 466 1.28 15.73 -1.89
C SER A 466 0.81 16.98 -2.64
N GLY A 467 -0.04 17.81 -2.04
CA GLY A 467 -0.82 18.81 -2.78
C GLY A 467 -0.10 19.95 -3.52
N TRP A 468 1.22 19.91 -3.69
CA TRP A 468 2.04 20.99 -4.25
C TRP A 468 2.36 20.85 -5.74
N SER A 469 2.22 19.65 -6.33
CA SER A 469 2.61 19.35 -7.72
C SER A 469 1.46 18.84 -8.60
N VAL A 470 0.22 18.81 -8.10
CA VAL A 470 -0.93 18.23 -8.82
C VAL A 470 -1.07 18.81 -10.24
N ASP A 471 -0.98 20.13 -10.38
CA ASP A 471 -1.08 20.85 -11.66
C ASP A 471 0.14 20.61 -12.60
N GLU A 472 1.30 20.25 -12.03
CA GLU A 472 2.54 19.92 -12.75
C GLU A 472 2.55 18.47 -13.24
N MET A 473 1.93 17.56 -12.46
CA MET A 473 1.93 16.11 -12.66
C MET A 473 0.73 15.61 -13.47
N ALA A 474 -0.42 16.30 -13.38
CA ALA A 474 -1.66 15.93 -14.07
C ALA A 474 -1.55 15.82 -15.61
N PRO A 475 -0.71 16.58 -16.34
CA PRO A 475 -0.52 16.43 -17.79
C PRO A 475 -0.13 15.02 -18.25
N HIS A 476 0.55 14.24 -17.40
CA HIS A 476 0.94 12.86 -17.70
C HIS A 476 -0.23 11.88 -17.75
N GLN A 477 -1.38 12.24 -17.15
CA GLN A 477 -2.58 11.40 -17.05
C GLN A 477 -2.30 9.97 -16.52
N SER A 478 -1.20 9.79 -15.79
CA SER A 478 -0.89 8.55 -15.08
C SER A 478 -1.85 8.34 -13.92
N THR A 479 -1.85 7.14 -13.34
CA THR A 479 -2.55 6.89 -12.08
C THR A 479 -2.00 7.86 -11.02
N MET A 480 -2.84 8.75 -10.50
CA MET A 480 -2.45 9.71 -9.48
C MET A 480 -3.05 9.32 -8.12
N VAL A 481 -2.21 9.32 -7.08
CA VAL A 481 -2.60 9.03 -5.70
C VAL A 481 -2.17 10.20 -4.82
N LEU A 482 -3.15 10.88 -4.23
CA LEU A 482 -2.93 12.08 -3.44
C LEU A 482 -3.00 11.78 -1.94
N PHE A 483 -1.88 12.03 -1.26
CA PHE A 483 -1.76 11.98 0.20
C PHE A 483 -2.25 13.32 0.79
N THR A 484 -3.54 13.38 1.11
CA THR A 484 -4.31 14.61 1.35
C THR A 484 -4.17 15.20 2.77
N MET A 485 -2.93 15.40 3.22
CA MET A 485 -2.63 15.93 4.56
C MET A 485 -3.03 17.42 4.73
N ARG A 486 -4.32 17.68 5.00
CA ARG A 486 -4.97 19.00 5.28
C ARG A 486 -5.20 19.92 4.07
N THR A 487 -5.37 19.38 2.88
CA THR A 487 -5.58 20.13 1.64
C THR A 487 -7.05 20.52 1.41
N GLU A 488 -7.27 21.65 0.73
CA GLU A 488 -8.61 22.04 0.24
C GLU A 488 -8.99 21.17 -0.94
N PHE A 489 -9.94 20.24 -0.74
CA PHE A 489 -10.34 19.24 -1.74
C PHE A 489 -10.75 19.87 -3.08
N GLN A 490 -11.48 20.99 -3.05
CA GLN A 490 -11.86 21.76 -4.24
C GLN A 490 -10.66 22.14 -5.10
N LYS A 491 -9.56 22.64 -4.51
CA LYS A 491 -8.36 23.06 -5.25
C LYS A 491 -7.68 21.92 -6.01
N PHE A 492 -7.86 20.67 -5.56
CA PHE A 492 -7.39 19.51 -6.31
C PHE A 492 -8.29 19.22 -7.50
N ILE A 493 -9.61 19.22 -7.33
CA ILE A 493 -10.54 19.00 -8.44
C ILE A 493 -10.35 20.13 -9.48
N ASP A 494 -10.24 21.39 -9.06
CA ASP A 494 -9.97 22.53 -9.94
C ASP A 494 -8.64 22.40 -10.73
N ALA A 495 -7.60 21.83 -10.11
CA ALA A 495 -6.32 21.58 -10.79
C ALA A 495 -6.42 20.39 -11.77
N LEU A 496 -7.04 19.29 -11.36
CA LEU A 496 -7.22 18.09 -12.17
C LEU A 496 -8.10 18.35 -13.40
N SER A 497 -9.21 19.08 -13.24
CA SER A 497 -10.16 19.41 -14.32
C SER A 497 -9.59 20.27 -15.46
N LYS A 498 -8.36 20.79 -15.33
CA LYS A 498 -7.64 21.43 -16.45
C LYS A 498 -7.02 20.43 -17.42
N HIS A 499 -6.70 19.22 -16.93
CA HIS A 499 -5.87 18.22 -17.64
C HIS A 499 -6.59 16.90 -17.87
N TYR A 500 -7.63 16.60 -17.10
CA TYR A 500 -8.45 15.40 -17.17
C TYR A 500 -9.88 15.74 -17.60
N SER A 501 -10.53 14.81 -18.29
CA SER A 501 -11.93 14.94 -18.72
C SER A 501 -12.90 14.72 -17.54
N THR A 502 -14.11 15.27 -17.62
CA THR A 502 -15.12 15.23 -16.53
C THR A 502 -15.56 13.81 -16.16
N ASP A 503 -15.53 12.89 -17.12
CA ASP A 503 -15.80 11.46 -16.97
C ASP A 503 -14.63 10.65 -16.39
N THR A 504 -13.44 11.25 -16.22
CA THR A 504 -12.26 10.56 -15.65
C THR A 504 -12.62 9.92 -14.31
N PRO A 505 -12.42 8.59 -14.15
CA PRO A 505 -12.74 7.90 -12.91
C PRO A 505 -11.92 8.40 -11.71
N VAL A 506 -12.60 8.50 -10.57
CA VAL A 506 -12.06 8.95 -9.29
C VAL A 506 -12.49 8.00 -8.18
N ALA A 507 -11.61 7.74 -7.22
CA ALA A 507 -11.97 7.04 -6.00
C ALA A 507 -11.37 7.70 -4.75
N ILE A 508 -12.16 7.77 -3.68
CA ILE A 508 -11.71 8.16 -2.35
C ILE A 508 -11.72 6.91 -1.49
N VAL A 509 -10.58 6.57 -0.88
CA VAL A 509 -10.50 5.51 0.12
C VAL A 509 -10.37 6.14 1.50
N LEU A 510 -11.36 5.91 2.35
CA LEU A 510 -11.44 6.39 3.72
C LEU A 510 -10.91 5.30 4.66
N SER A 511 -10.11 5.67 5.65
CA SER A 511 -9.59 4.78 6.70
C SER A 511 -8.98 3.47 6.18
N ALA A 512 -8.16 3.54 5.13
CA ALA A 512 -7.53 2.37 4.51
C ALA A 512 -6.74 1.53 5.54
N GLY A 513 -7.07 0.24 5.61
CA GLY A 513 -6.50 -0.74 6.53
C GLY A 513 -7.21 -0.88 7.88
N TYR A 514 -8.30 -0.14 8.14
CA TYR A 514 -9.10 -0.29 9.37
C TYR A 514 -10.39 -1.07 9.06
N ALA A 515 -10.46 -2.35 9.43
CA ALA A 515 -11.54 -3.25 9.02
C ALA A 515 -12.95 -2.82 9.50
N ASP A 516 -13.04 -2.02 10.56
CA ASP A 516 -14.31 -1.49 11.12
C ASP A 516 -14.89 -0.30 10.35
N ARG A 517 -14.05 0.45 9.61
CA ARG A 517 -14.44 1.74 9.01
C ARG A 517 -13.78 2.07 7.66
N GLU A 518 -13.09 1.11 7.04
CA GLU A 518 -12.59 1.23 5.68
C GLU A 518 -13.78 1.39 4.71
N GLN A 519 -13.73 2.42 3.86
CA GLN A 519 -14.78 2.67 2.88
C GLN A 519 -14.18 3.14 1.55
N VAL A 520 -14.75 2.65 0.45
CA VAL A 520 -14.35 3.04 -0.90
C VAL A 520 -15.51 3.79 -1.58
N MET A 521 -15.24 5.03 -1.95
CA MET A 521 -16.17 5.92 -2.63
C MET A 521 -15.73 6.11 -4.07
N HIS A 522 -16.48 5.53 -5.02
CA HIS A 522 -16.26 5.75 -6.46
C HIS A 522 -17.10 6.93 -6.99
N ALA A 523 -16.51 7.70 -7.89
CA ALA A 523 -17.10 8.84 -8.60
C ALA A 523 -16.36 9.10 -9.93
N THR A 524 -16.70 10.19 -10.60
CA THR A 524 -15.93 10.82 -11.69
C THR A 524 -15.45 12.20 -11.23
N LEU A 525 -14.57 12.88 -11.98
CA LEU A 525 -14.19 14.27 -11.67
C LEU A 525 -15.41 15.22 -11.63
N GLU A 526 -16.42 14.98 -12.47
CA GLU A 526 -17.70 15.70 -12.46
C GLU A 526 -18.47 15.51 -11.14
N THR A 527 -18.59 14.26 -10.68
CA THR A 527 -19.53 13.89 -9.62
C THR A 527 -18.91 13.86 -8.22
N VAL A 528 -17.58 13.83 -8.09
CA VAL A 528 -16.91 13.61 -6.81
C VAL A 528 -17.22 14.69 -5.76
N LEU A 529 -17.40 15.95 -6.17
CA LEU A 529 -17.74 17.05 -5.24
C LEU A 529 -19.12 16.85 -4.63
N ASP A 530 -20.13 16.50 -5.43
CA ASP A 530 -21.49 16.21 -4.95
C ASP A 530 -21.51 14.97 -4.05
N ARG A 531 -20.70 13.97 -4.39
CA ARG A 531 -20.61 12.68 -3.69
C ARG A 531 -19.89 12.77 -2.34
N VAL A 532 -18.99 13.75 -2.18
CA VAL A 532 -18.40 14.16 -0.89
C VAL A 532 -19.37 15.07 -0.11
N GLY A 533 -20.11 15.92 -0.82
CA GLY A 533 -21.10 16.82 -0.24
C GLY A 533 -20.46 18.00 0.51
N LYS A 534 -21.23 18.58 1.45
CA LYS A 534 -20.77 19.72 2.28
C LYS A 534 -20.00 19.28 3.52
N ASP A 535 -20.01 17.99 3.83
CA ASP A 535 -19.34 17.46 5.01
C ASP A 535 -17.83 17.40 4.78
N ARG A 536 -17.08 17.69 5.83
CA ARG A 536 -15.62 17.66 5.77
C ARG A 536 -15.16 16.20 5.77
N LEU A 537 -14.49 15.78 4.70
CA LEU A 537 -13.77 14.50 4.65
C LEU A 537 -12.93 14.27 5.93
N PRO A 538 -12.87 13.03 6.45
CA PRO A 538 -12.07 12.71 7.62
C PRO A 538 -10.58 12.99 7.36
N PHE A 539 -9.76 12.95 8.40
CA PHE A 539 -8.31 13.15 8.24
C PHE A 539 -7.62 11.99 7.48
N GLU A 540 -8.17 10.79 7.57
CA GLU A 540 -7.59 9.54 7.08
C GLU A 540 -8.22 9.16 5.73
N TYR A 541 -7.76 9.78 4.63
CA TYR A 541 -8.16 9.39 3.27
C TYR A 541 -7.03 9.48 2.23
N LEU A 542 -7.22 8.76 1.12
CA LEU A 542 -6.46 8.90 -0.12
C LEU A 542 -7.42 9.19 -1.28
N LEU A 543 -7.00 10.04 -2.21
CA LEU A 543 -7.72 10.34 -3.46
C LEU A 543 -6.96 9.73 -4.63
N TYR A 544 -7.63 8.88 -5.40
CA TYR A 544 -7.13 8.20 -6.59
C TYR A 544 -7.81 8.75 -7.85
N VAL A 545 -7.04 8.94 -8.92
CA VAL A 545 -7.51 9.45 -10.21
C VAL A 545 -6.86 8.62 -11.33
N GLY A 546 -7.66 8.18 -12.32
CA GLY A 546 -7.15 7.53 -13.52
C GLY A 546 -8.02 6.39 -14.07
N ASP A 547 -7.76 6.01 -15.32
CA ASP A 547 -8.51 5.00 -16.06
C ASP A 547 -8.42 3.57 -15.49
N PHE A 548 -7.43 3.29 -14.62
CA PHE A 548 -7.28 2.01 -13.90
C PHE A 548 -8.45 1.69 -12.95
N LEU A 549 -9.25 2.70 -12.58
CA LEU A 549 -10.48 2.53 -11.77
C LEU A 549 -11.70 2.16 -12.60
N ASP A 550 -11.61 2.18 -13.94
CA ASP A 550 -12.74 1.90 -14.82
C ASP A 550 -13.18 0.44 -14.69
N ARG A 551 -14.41 0.26 -14.19
CA ARG A 551 -15.02 -1.05 -13.97
C ARG A 551 -15.83 -1.56 -15.17
N SER A 552 -15.89 -0.83 -16.28
CA SER A 552 -16.56 -1.30 -17.51
C SER A 552 -15.79 -2.43 -18.23
N VAL A 553 -14.59 -2.78 -17.74
CA VAL A 553 -13.75 -3.90 -18.20
C VAL A 553 -13.53 -4.94 -17.07
N ASN A 554 -14.40 -4.95 -16.04
CA ASN A 554 -14.39 -5.91 -14.93
C ASN A 554 -15.68 -6.73 -14.91
#